data_AF-A0A317VYB5-F1
#
_entry.id   AF-A0A317VYB5-F1
#
_cell.length_a   1.000
_cell.length_b   1.000
_cell.length_c   1.000
_cell.angle_alpha   90.00
_cell.angle_beta   90.00
_cell.angle_gamma   90.00
#
_symmetry.space_group_name_H-M   'P 1'
#
loop_
_entity.id
_entity.type
_entity.pdbx_description
1 polymer ?
#
loop_
_entity_poly.entity_id
_entity_poly.type
_entity_poly.pdbx_seq_one_letter_code
_entity_poly.pdbx_strand_id
1 'polypeptide(L)'
;MADNANRLPGQTQASPSQPQLSAAHEEAASIAAEHHNPNSHYIPRPKRIACVLCRRRKLRCDGKRPSCGTCSRLGHECIFDEVRKKSGPKRGYVKQLEARLGMFIVCHYSTLDF
;
A
#
# COMPACT_ATOMS: atom_id res chain seq x y z
N MET A 1 61.69 -1.42 18.30
CA MET A 1 61.52 -0.12 18.98
C MET A 1 61.28 0.91 17.89
N ALA A 2 60.02 1.15 17.54
CA ALA A 2 59.16 2.21 18.08
C ALA A 2 59.29 3.50 17.27
N ASP A 3 58.22 3.75 16.49
CA ASP A 3 57.88 4.97 15.74
C ASP A 3 58.23 6.26 16.47
N ASN A 4 58.81 7.21 15.74
CA ASN A 4 59.12 8.55 16.23
C ASN A 4 58.61 9.63 15.25
N ALA A 5 58.11 10.71 15.86
CA ALA A 5 57.71 12.02 15.32
C ALA A 5 56.36 12.02 14.58
N ASN A 6 55.39 12.91 14.86
CA ASN A 6 55.48 14.24 15.42
C ASN A 6 54.11 14.73 15.92
N ARG A 7 54.12 15.69 16.86
CA ARG A 7 52.97 16.40 17.45
C ARG A 7 52.67 17.69 16.64
N LEU A 8 51.41 18.16 16.74
CA LEU A 8 50.68 19.40 16.32
C LEU A 8 51.49 20.72 16.19
N PRO A 9 51.00 21.91 15.67
CA PRO A 9 49.60 22.44 15.55
C PRO A 9 49.28 23.39 14.33
N GLY A 10 48.07 23.98 14.28
CA GLY A 10 47.77 25.30 13.66
C GLY A 10 46.92 25.30 12.37
N GLN A 11 45.60 25.50 12.40
CA GLN A 11 44.85 26.79 12.33
C GLN A 11 44.98 27.57 11.00
N THR A 12 43.85 27.82 10.32
CA THR A 12 43.38 29.19 10.03
C THR A 12 41.94 29.19 9.50
N GLN A 13 41.20 30.21 9.94
CA GLN A 13 39.77 30.49 9.75
C GLN A 13 39.61 31.56 8.66
N ALA A 14 38.47 31.57 7.93
CA ALA A 14 37.69 32.78 7.60
C ALA A 14 36.52 32.49 6.61
N SER A 15 35.28 32.59 7.11
CA SER A 15 34.09 33.12 6.38
C SER A 15 34.24 34.66 6.25
N PRO A 16 33.36 35.48 5.59
CA PRO A 16 32.01 35.26 5.04
C PRO A 16 31.77 35.86 3.63
N SER A 17 30.64 35.64 2.96
CA SER A 17 29.59 36.67 2.74
C SER A 17 28.41 36.06 1.97
N GLN A 18 27.19 36.24 2.49
CA GLN A 18 25.92 35.91 1.82
C GLN A 18 25.56 36.95 0.74
N PRO A 19 24.52 36.70 -0.08
CA PRO A 19 23.30 37.49 0.12
C PRO A 19 22.01 36.64 0.20
N GLN A 20 21.14 37.07 1.11
CA GLN A 20 19.78 36.58 1.38
C GLN A 20 18.78 37.12 0.34
N LEU A 21 17.81 36.32 -0.06
CA LEU A 21 16.48 36.80 -0.48
C LEU A 21 15.39 35.86 0.04
N SER A 22 14.52 36.41 0.88
CA SER A 22 13.38 35.78 1.55
C SER A 22 12.07 36.23 0.89
N ALA A 23 11.18 35.30 0.56
CA ALA A 23 9.74 35.54 0.44
C ALA A 23 8.97 34.24 0.72
N ALA A 24 7.87 34.38 1.44
CA ALA A 24 7.02 33.36 2.02
C ALA A 24 6.10 32.66 1.00
N HIS A 25 5.35 31.65 1.50
CA HIS A 25 4.10 31.04 1.00
C HIS A 25 4.16 30.29 -0.37
N GLU A 26 3.56 29.13 -0.62
CA GLU A 26 2.44 28.41 0.00
C GLU A 26 2.68 26.90 0.10
N GLU A 27 2.08 26.31 1.13
CA GLU A 27 1.86 24.88 1.34
C GLU A 27 0.91 24.32 0.26
N ALA A 28 1.48 23.77 -0.81
CA ALA A 28 0.72 23.12 -1.87
C ALA A 28 0.29 21.69 -1.44
N ALA A 29 -0.82 21.61 -0.71
CA ALA A 29 -1.63 20.40 -0.64
C ALA A 29 -2.21 20.10 -2.03
N SER A 30 -1.43 19.42 -2.88
CA SER A 30 -1.93 18.94 -4.16
C SER A 30 -2.84 17.74 -3.92
N ILE A 31 -4.13 18.04 -3.71
CA ILE A 31 -5.22 17.13 -4.03
C ILE A 31 -5.00 16.76 -5.49
N ALA A 32 -4.52 15.54 -5.74
CA ALA A 32 -4.31 15.01 -7.07
C ALA A 32 -5.67 14.87 -7.75
N ALA A 33 -6.14 15.95 -8.37
CA ALA A 33 -7.20 15.93 -9.36
C ALA A 33 -6.70 15.04 -10.50
N GLU A 34 -7.29 13.85 -10.62
CA GLU A 34 -7.04 12.93 -11.71
C GLU A 34 -7.45 13.60 -13.03
N HIS A 35 -6.48 14.16 -13.74
CA HIS A 35 -6.61 14.43 -15.16
C HIS A 35 -6.70 13.10 -15.90
N HIS A 36 -7.93 12.65 -16.20
CA HIS A 36 -8.17 11.56 -17.13
C HIS A 36 -7.68 11.97 -18.52
N ASN A 37 -6.45 11.57 -18.86
CA ASN A 37 -6.00 11.57 -20.25
C ASN A 37 -6.66 10.37 -20.96
N PRO A 38 -7.59 10.60 -21.91
CA PRO A 38 -8.30 9.51 -22.61
C PRO A 38 -7.37 8.72 -23.57
N ASN A 39 -6.11 9.12 -23.69
CA ASN A 39 -5.09 8.47 -24.52
C ASN A 39 -3.99 7.77 -23.68
N SER A 40 -4.25 7.51 -22.39
CA SER A 40 -3.37 6.66 -21.59
C SER A 40 -3.71 5.19 -21.82
N HIS A 41 -2.87 4.50 -22.59
CA HIS A 41 -2.86 3.04 -22.68
C HIS A 41 -2.53 2.46 -21.29
N TYR A 42 -3.53 2.36 -20.41
CA TYR A 42 -3.38 1.89 -19.04
C TYR A 42 -3.20 0.37 -19.06
N ILE A 43 -1.94 -0.06 -19.23
CA ILE A 43 -1.54 -1.44 -18.91
C ILE A 43 -1.50 -1.50 -17.37
N PRO A 44 -2.42 -2.24 -16.71
CA PRO A 44 -2.42 -2.31 -15.26
C PRO A 44 -1.11 -2.95 -14.80
N ARG A 45 -0.30 -2.20 -14.05
CA ARG A 45 0.94 -2.74 -13.48
C ARG A 45 0.58 -3.92 -12.59
N PRO A 46 1.19 -5.11 -12.76
CA PRO A 46 0.88 -6.26 -11.93
C PRO A 46 1.08 -5.92 -10.45
N LYS A 47 0.00 -5.91 -9.67
CA LYS A 47 0.10 -5.72 -8.21
C LYS A 47 0.95 -6.84 -7.65
N ARG A 48 2.05 -6.51 -6.98
CA ARG A 48 2.90 -7.52 -6.31
C ARG A 48 2.08 -8.22 -5.23
N ILE A 49 1.84 -9.52 -5.42
CA ILE A 49 1.06 -10.36 -4.51
C ILE A 49 2.00 -10.92 -3.44
N ALA A 50 1.70 -10.66 -2.17
CA ALA A 50 2.39 -11.34 -1.06
C ALA A 50 1.94 -12.80 -0.95
N CYS A 51 2.82 -13.69 -0.50
CA CYS A 51 2.47 -15.08 -0.21
C CYS A 51 1.48 -15.19 0.96
N VAL A 52 0.82 -16.34 1.11
CA VAL A 52 -0.20 -16.59 2.13
C VAL A 52 0.36 -16.43 3.54
N LEU A 53 1.56 -16.95 3.79
CA LEU A 53 2.22 -16.86 5.10
C LEU A 53 2.47 -15.40 5.50
N CYS A 54 3.06 -14.60 4.61
CA CYS A 54 3.33 -13.20 4.87
C CYS A 54 2.05 -12.37 5.00
N ARG A 55 0.98 -12.68 4.24
CA ARG A 55 -0.34 -12.05 4.45
C ARG A 55 -0.90 -12.36 5.83
N ARG A 56 -0.90 -13.63 6.24
CA ARG A 56 -1.45 -14.08 7.52
C ARG A 56 -0.68 -13.52 8.70
N ARG A 57 0.65 -13.50 8.62
CA ARG A 57 1.55 -13.00 9.67
C ARG A 57 1.84 -11.49 9.58
N LYS A 58 1.27 -10.80 8.58
CA LYS A 58 1.51 -9.36 8.30
C LYS A 58 3.01 -9.02 8.16
N LEU A 59 3.77 -9.90 7.51
CA LEU A 59 5.20 -9.71 7.26
C LEU A 59 5.44 -9.10 5.88
N ARG A 60 6.57 -8.41 5.71
CA ARG A 60 7.02 -7.96 4.39
C ARG A 60 7.28 -9.18 3.50
N CYS A 61 6.79 -9.14 2.26
CA CYS A 61 7.00 -10.21 1.28
C CYS A 61 7.74 -9.67 0.06
N ASP A 62 8.88 -10.26 -0.26
CA ASP A 62 9.70 -9.85 -1.41
C ASP A 62 9.14 -10.37 -2.76
N GLY A 63 8.20 -11.32 -2.71
CA GLY A 63 7.54 -11.86 -3.91
C GLY A 63 8.44 -12.69 -4.84
N LYS A 64 9.64 -13.06 -4.38
CA LYS A 64 10.54 -13.98 -5.11
C LYS A 64 9.90 -15.39 -5.16
N ARG A 65 9.98 -16.05 -6.33
CA ARG A 65 9.57 -17.46 -6.55
C ARG A 65 10.85 -18.31 -6.63
N PRO A 66 10.87 -19.56 -6.09
CA PRO A 66 9.76 -20.34 -5.53
C PRO A 66 9.37 -19.98 -4.09
N SER A 67 10.26 -19.35 -3.32
CA SER A 67 10.00 -18.95 -1.93
C SER A 67 10.43 -17.50 -1.67
N CYS A 68 9.62 -16.79 -0.89
CA CYS A 68 9.90 -15.43 -0.45
C CYS A 68 11.09 -15.38 0.53
N GLY A 69 11.88 -14.30 0.58
CA GLY A 69 13.07 -14.23 1.45
C GLY A 69 12.75 -14.47 2.93
N THR A 70 11.63 -13.94 3.41
CA THR A 70 11.10 -14.20 4.75
C THR A 70 10.75 -15.66 4.98
N CYS A 71 10.12 -16.30 4.00
CA CYS A 71 9.65 -17.67 4.06
C CYS A 71 10.83 -18.65 4.08
N SER A 72 11.82 -18.41 3.22
CA SER A 72 13.06 -19.19 3.15
C SER A 72 13.85 -19.11 4.46
N ARG A 73 13.94 -17.92 5.08
CA ARG A 73 14.63 -17.77 6.37
C ARG A 73 13.90 -18.43 7.53
N LEU A 74 12.56 -18.47 7.48
CA LEU A 74 11.74 -19.10 8.50
C LEU A 74 11.59 -20.62 8.30
N GLY A 75 12.05 -21.16 7.17
CA GLY A 75 11.89 -22.59 6.84
C GLY A 75 10.43 -23.02 6.69
N HIS A 76 9.54 -22.09 6.31
CA HIS A 76 8.12 -22.39 6.12
C HIS A 76 7.73 -22.45 4.65
N GLU A 77 6.67 -23.21 4.38
CA GLU A 77 6.10 -23.34 3.05
C GLU A 77 5.60 -21.98 2.51
N CYS A 78 6.06 -21.63 1.31
CA CYS A 78 5.73 -20.38 0.65
C CYS A 78 4.68 -20.60 -0.45
N ILE A 79 3.41 -20.44 -0.09
CA ILE A 79 2.30 -20.58 -1.04
C ILE A 79 1.86 -19.19 -1.53
N PHE A 80 1.74 -19.03 -2.84
CA PHE A 80 1.14 -17.84 -3.46
C PHE A 80 -0.24 -18.19 -4.00
N ASP A 81 -1.31 -17.72 -3.35
CA ASP A 81 -2.66 -17.83 -3.91
C ASP A 81 -2.77 -16.89 -5.12
N GLU A 82 -2.86 -17.46 -6.32
CA GLU A 82 -3.07 -16.73 -7.59
C GLU A 82 -4.46 -16.10 -7.65
N VAL A 83 -5.43 -16.70 -6.98
CA VAL A 83 -6.78 -16.17 -6.86
C VAL A 83 -6.91 -15.48 -5.51
N ARG A 84 -6.82 -14.14 -5.48
CA ARG A 84 -7.45 -13.39 -4.40
C ARG A 84 -8.93 -13.75 -4.47
N LYS A 85 -9.42 -14.60 -3.55
CA LYS A 85 -10.87 -14.85 -3.40
C LYS A 85 -11.52 -13.48 -3.46
N LYS A 86 -12.28 -13.21 -4.52
CA LYS A 86 -12.98 -11.93 -4.67
C LYS A 86 -13.74 -11.78 -3.36
N SER A 87 -13.47 -10.69 -2.64
CA SER A 87 -14.23 -10.41 -1.43
C SER A 87 -15.70 -10.59 -1.80
N GLY A 88 -16.46 -11.27 -0.95
CA GLY A 88 -17.88 -11.51 -1.18
C GLY A 88 -18.63 -10.22 -1.50
N PRO A 89 -19.91 -10.30 -1.88
CA PRO A 89 -20.69 -9.14 -2.27
C PRO A 89 -20.49 -7.97 -1.31
N LYS A 90 -20.41 -6.74 -1.83
CA LYS A 90 -20.12 -5.53 -1.03
C LYS A 90 -20.94 -5.57 0.27
N ARG A 91 -20.33 -5.19 1.40
CA ARG A 91 -21.00 -5.16 2.71
C ARG A 91 -22.36 -4.46 2.56
N GLY A 92 -23.45 -5.15 2.90
CA GLY A 92 -24.82 -4.64 2.77
C GLY A 92 -25.56 -5.01 1.48
N TYR A 93 -24.90 -5.56 0.46
CA TYR A 93 -25.56 -6.03 -0.76
C TYR A 93 -26.57 -7.15 -0.47
N VAL A 94 -26.19 -8.12 0.38
CA VAL A 94 -27.07 -9.20 0.83
C VAL A 94 -28.28 -8.64 1.58
N LYS A 95 -28.06 -7.67 2.49
CA LYS A 95 -29.14 -7.01 3.23
C LYS A 95 -30.13 -6.26 2.34
N GLN A 96 -29.65 -5.60 1.27
CA GLN A 96 -30.53 -4.97 0.28
C GLN A 96 -31.32 -5.98 -0.53
N LEU A 97 -30.69 -7.11 -0.91
CA LEU A 97 -31.39 -8.20 -1.59
C LEU A 97 -32.50 -8.77 -0.70
N GLU A 98 -32.20 -9.03 0.57
CA GLU A 98 -33.18 -9.50 1.56
C GLU A 98 -34.32 -8.51 1.77
N ALA A 99 -34.03 -7.21 1.89
CA ALA A 99 -35.07 -6.18 2.03
C ALA A 99 -36.00 -6.12 0.81
N ARG A 100 -35.43 -6.23 -0.41
CA ARG A 100 -36.21 -6.26 -1.65
C ARG A 100 -37.08 -7.51 -1.72
N LEU A 101 -36.54 -8.69 -1.39
CA LEU A 101 -37.30 -9.95 -1.37
C LEU A 101 -38.37 -9.95 -0.26
N GLY A 102 -38.07 -9.39 0.91
CA GLY A 102 -39.00 -9.28 2.04
C GLY A 102 -40.27 -8.52 1.69
N MET A 103 -40.16 -7.42 0.92
CA MET A 103 -41.34 -6.67 0.46
C MET A 103 -42.30 -7.52 -0.39
N PHE A 104 -41.76 -8.34 -1.30
CA PHE A 104 -42.57 -9.20 -2.16
C PHE A 104 -43.27 -10.32 -1.37
N ILE A 105 -42.58 -10.90 -0.39
CA ILE A 105 -43.13 -12.01 0.40
C ILE A 105 -44.25 -11.51 1.33
N VAL A 106 -44.10 -10.32 1.92
CA VAL A 106 -45.10 -9.73 2.84
C VAL A 106 -46.41 -9.38 2.11
N CYS A 107 -46.34 -8.88 0.87
CA CYS A 107 -47.55 -8.64 0.07
C CYS A 107 -48.23 -9.95 -0.37
N HIS A 108 -47.48 -10.96 -0.78
CA HIS A 108 -48.05 -12.21 -1.30
C HIS A 108 -48.78 -13.03 -0.22
N TYR A 109 -48.24 -13.09 1.00
CA TYR A 109 -48.92 -13.75 2.11
C TYR A 109 -50.18 -12.99 2.56
N SER A 110 -50.14 -11.66 2.58
CA SER A 110 -51.28 -10.84 2.99
C SER A 110 -52.49 -10.93 2.04
N THR A 111 -52.28 -11.32 0.77
CA THR A 111 -53.35 -11.55 -0.22
C THR A 111 -53.81 -13.01 -0.31
N LEU A 112 -53.13 -13.95 0.37
CA LEU A 112 -53.47 -15.38 0.39
C LEU A 112 -54.14 -15.83 1.70
N ASP A 113 -54.22 -14.96 2.70
CA ASP A 113 -54.95 -15.16 3.96
C ASP A 113 -56.39 -14.59 3.92
N PHE A 114 -56.98 -14.47 2.73
CA PHE A 114 -58.38 -14.13 2.48
C PHE A 114 -59.00 -15.13 1.49
#